data_AF-A0AAD4MDS0-F1
#
_entry.id   AF-A0AAD4MDS0-F1
#
_cell.length_a   1.000
_cell.length_b   1.000
_cell.length_c   1.000
_cell.angle_alpha   90.00
_cell.angle_beta   90.00
_cell.angle_gamma   90.00
#
_symmetry.space_group_name_H-M   'P 1'
#
loop_
_entity.id
_entity.type
_entity.pdbx_description
1 polymer ?
#
loop_
_entity_poly.entity_id
_entity_poly.type
_entity_poly.pdbx_seq_one_letter_code
_entity_poly.pdbx_strand_id
1 'polypeptide(L)'
;MFAALCLITGSIWGRPTWGTWWEWDGRLTSMLLLFFVYIAWIALERADRERGGDGRIPALFGIAGTALLPVIRYSVVWWQTLHQGQSITLTQSSIHDSMLWPLLLTSSGFSLIGSRQDCGGWRHEPLAFHPRGLCRGDHRRRRAVAGELAGDAQRRACGRSAEGPQVKRKHQRLALGLAAFAAIGGASGLALSALKDQAAFFYTPSDVATKNPPVDKAVRLGGMVETGSIRHLPDGVTISFVVTDKEAKVPVRFTGVAPDLFKEGSGVVAEGRFHRRWRFRSGQPARQA
;
A
#
# COMPACT_ATOMS: atom_id res chain seq x y z
N MET A 1 -11.34 3.33 8.18
CA MET A 1 -11.92 1.99 8.43
C MET A 1 -11.63 1.03 7.28
N PHE A 2 -12.01 1.35 6.04
CA PHE A 2 -11.79 0.49 4.87
C PHE A 2 -10.35 -0.02 4.70
N ALA A 3 -9.35 0.89 4.71
CA ALA A 3 -7.95 0.50 4.55
C ALA A 3 -7.47 -0.51 5.61
N ALA A 4 -7.91 -0.37 6.87
CA ALA A 4 -7.57 -1.32 7.94
C ALA A 4 -8.18 -2.71 7.68
N LEU A 5 -9.45 -2.74 7.28
CA LEU A 5 -10.15 -3.99 6.96
C LEU A 5 -9.43 -4.71 5.82
N CYS A 6 -9.11 -4.02 4.72
CA CYS A 6 -8.39 -4.61 3.60
C CYS A 6 -7.02 -5.19 3.99
N LEU A 7 -6.26 -4.48 4.84
CA LEU A 7 -4.95 -4.95 5.30
C LEU A 7 -5.09 -6.20 6.18
N ILE A 8 -6.02 -6.19 7.14
CA ILE A 8 -6.22 -7.31 8.07
C ILE A 8 -6.77 -8.54 7.34
N THR A 9 -7.86 -8.39 6.58
CA THR A 9 -8.47 -9.52 5.86
C THR A 9 -7.56 -10.03 4.75
N GLY A 10 -6.82 -9.14 4.08
CA GLY A 10 -5.80 -9.49 3.11
C GLY A 10 -4.68 -10.34 3.72
N SER A 11 -4.13 -9.94 4.87
CA SER A 11 -3.10 -10.72 5.57
C SER A 11 -3.60 -12.10 6.03
N ILE A 12 -4.85 -12.19 6.51
CA ILE A 12 -5.45 -13.47 6.92
C ILE A 12 -5.56 -14.43 5.73
N TRP A 13 -5.97 -13.95 4.55
CA TRP A 13 -6.04 -14.75 3.34
C TRP A 13 -4.67 -15.03 2.70
N GLY A 14 -3.68 -14.19 2.97
CA GLY A 14 -2.32 -14.36 2.46
C GLY A 14 -1.65 -15.65 2.98
N ARG A 15 -1.85 -16.00 4.26
CA ARG A 15 -1.21 -17.17 4.87
C ARG A 15 -1.57 -18.51 4.19
N PRO A 16 -2.86 -18.85 3.97
CA PRO A 16 -3.21 -20.09 3.26
C PRO A 16 -2.89 -20.06 1.77
N THR A 17 -2.90 -18.88 1.13
CA THR A 17 -2.73 -18.76 -0.33
C THR A 17 -1.27 -18.71 -0.77
N TRP A 18 -0.42 -18.01 -0.01
CA TRP A 18 0.97 -17.72 -0.39
C TRP A 18 2.00 -18.11 0.67
N GLY A 19 1.57 -18.66 1.81
CA GLY A 19 2.47 -19.10 2.88
C GLY A 19 3.06 -17.97 3.73
N THR A 20 2.72 -16.70 3.47
CA THR A 20 3.17 -15.53 4.25
C THR A 20 2.00 -14.63 4.63
N TRP A 21 2.13 -13.91 5.75
CA TRP A 21 1.12 -12.94 6.21
C TRP A 21 1.28 -11.56 5.57
N TRP A 22 2.47 -11.27 5.06
CA TRP A 22 2.83 -9.97 4.50
C TRP A 22 3.95 -10.12 3.47
N GLU A 23 3.89 -9.29 2.44
CA GLU A 23 4.95 -9.12 1.45
C GLU A 23 5.20 -7.62 1.25
N TRP A 24 6.46 -7.23 1.15
CA TRP A 24 6.85 -5.82 1.03
C TRP A 24 6.80 -5.33 -0.44
N ASP A 25 5.71 -5.68 -1.12
CA ASP A 25 5.42 -5.26 -2.48
C ASP A 25 4.92 -3.80 -2.52
N GLY A 26 5.10 -3.13 -3.66
CA GLY A 26 4.67 -1.74 -3.86
C GLY A 26 3.17 -1.51 -3.64
N ARG A 27 2.30 -2.49 -3.93
CA ARG A 27 0.84 -2.41 -3.78
C ARG A 27 0.43 -2.48 -2.31
N LEU A 28 0.96 -3.46 -1.58
CA LEU A 28 0.67 -3.64 -0.15
C LEU A 28 1.28 -2.52 0.69
N THR A 29 2.52 -2.13 0.39
CA THR A 29 3.20 -1.05 1.09
C THR A 29 2.52 0.30 0.87
N SER A 30 2.09 0.60 -0.36
CA SER A 30 1.37 1.85 -0.64
C SER A 30 -0.04 1.89 0.01
N MET A 31 -0.73 0.75 0.14
CA MET A 31 -1.97 0.67 0.92
C MET A 31 -1.75 0.83 2.43
N LEU A 32 -0.68 0.25 2.98
CA LEU A 32 -0.30 0.46 4.38
C LEU A 32 0.03 1.95 4.66
N LEU A 33 0.73 2.59 3.73
CA LEU A 33 1.05 4.01 3.81
C LEU A 33 -0.22 4.88 3.76
N LEU A 34 -1.17 4.54 2.88
CA LEU A 34 -2.48 5.19 2.85
C LEU A 34 -3.21 5.06 4.20
N PHE A 35 -3.14 3.89 4.84
CA PHE A 35 -3.73 3.69 6.15
C PHE A 35 -3.12 4.62 7.22
N PHE A 36 -1.80 4.76 7.26
CA PHE A 36 -1.15 5.70 8.18
C PHE A 36 -1.44 7.16 7.86
N VAL A 37 -1.47 7.55 6.59
CA VAL A 37 -1.90 8.90 6.17
C VAL A 37 -3.32 9.19 6.64
N TYR A 38 -4.22 8.22 6.56
CA TYR A 38 -5.60 8.37 7.02
C TYR A 38 -5.70 8.54 8.54
N ILE A 39 -4.95 7.75 9.32
CA ILE A 39 -4.86 7.93 10.78
C ILE A 39 -4.28 9.30 11.12
N ALA A 40 -3.20 9.70 10.44
CA ALA A 40 -2.56 10.99 10.66
C ALA A 40 -3.51 12.15 10.37
N TRP A 41 -4.30 12.07 9.29
CA TRP A 41 -5.30 13.08 8.96
C TRP A 41 -6.41 13.16 10.02
N ILE A 42 -6.97 12.03 10.48
CA ILE A 42 -7.99 12.02 11.54
C ILE A 42 -7.45 12.60 12.85
N ALA A 43 -6.23 12.18 13.24
CA ALA A 43 -5.60 12.67 14.46
C ALA A 43 -5.33 14.18 14.37
N LEU A 44 -4.88 14.66 13.20
CA LEU A 44 -4.65 16.07 12.92
C LEU A 44 -5.95 16.88 12.95
N GLU A 45 -7.03 16.39 12.33
CA GLU A 45 -8.33 17.05 12.35
C GLU A 45 -8.86 17.20 13.78
N ARG A 46 -8.84 16.12 14.57
CA ARG A 46 -9.27 16.15 15.98
C ARG A 46 -8.44 17.14 16.79
N ALA A 47 -7.12 17.10 16.62
CA ALA A 47 -6.21 17.95 17.34
C ALA A 47 -6.26 19.43 16.91
N ASP A 48 -6.70 19.72 15.68
CA ASP A 48 -6.99 21.07 15.20
C ASP A 48 -8.31 21.60 15.82
N ARG A 49 -9.36 20.78 15.81
CA ARG A 49 -10.68 21.12 16.40
C ARG A 49 -10.62 21.38 17.90
N GLU A 50 -9.93 20.53 18.66
CA GLU A 50 -9.73 20.71 20.11
C GLU A 50 -9.03 22.03 20.45
N ARG A 51 -8.27 22.60 19.50
CA ARG A 51 -7.50 23.83 19.70
C ARG A 51 -8.17 25.06 19.10
N GLY A 52 -9.37 24.92 18.54
CA GLY A 52 -10.05 26.00 17.82
C GLY A 52 -9.31 26.42 16.55
N GLY A 53 -8.66 25.48 15.88
CA GLY A 53 -8.03 25.68 14.57
C GLY A 53 -9.06 25.98 13.48
N ASP A 54 -8.57 26.55 12.38
CA ASP A 54 -9.39 26.98 11.24
C ASP A 54 -9.55 25.88 10.17
N GLY A 55 -9.08 24.65 10.43
CA GLY A 55 -9.17 23.52 9.52
C GLY A 55 -8.19 23.56 8.33
N ARG A 56 -7.41 24.63 8.16
CA ARG A 56 -6.53 24.79 6.98
C ARG A 56 -5.40 23.76 6.96
N ILE A 57 -4.84 23.46 8.13
CA ILE A 57 -3.72 22.51 8.25
C ILE A 57 -4.17 21.08 7.90
N PRO A 58 -5.28 20.54 8.48
CA PRO A 58 -5.85 19.27 8.02
C PRO A 58 -6.22 19.24 6.54
N ALA A 59 -6.76 20.32 5.98
CA ALA A 59 -7.12 20.39 4.56
C ALA A 59 -5.89 20.32 3.64
N LEU A 60 -4.83 21.07 3.94
CA LEU A 60 -3.57 21.01 3.20
C LEU A 60 -2.92 19.63 3.29
N PHE A 61 -2.95 18.99 4.46
CA PHE A 61 -2.46 17.63 4.63
C PHE A 61 -3.27 16.63 3.79
N GLY A 62 -4.60 16.74 3.77
CA GLY A 62 -5.46 15.90 2.94
C GLY A 62 -5.14 16.02 1.45
N ILE A 63 -4.99 17.25 0.94
CA ILE A 63 -4.59 17.52 -0.46
C ILE A 63 -3.22 16.92 -0.74
N ALA A 64 -2.23 17.16 0.11
CA ALA A 64 -0.89 16.58 -0.04
C ALA A 64 -0.95 15.03 -0.05
N GLY A 65 -1.80 14.43 0.79
CA GLY A 65 -2.05 12.99 0.84
C GLY A 65 -2.60 12.42 -0.47
N THR A 66 -3.31 13.21 -1.28
CA THR A 66 -3.81 12.74 -2.60
C THR A 66 -2.69 12.44 -3.59
N ALA A 67 -1.49 13.00 -3.40
CA ALA A 67 -0.31 12.68 -4.20
C ALA A 67 0.11 11.20 -4.06
N LEU A 68 -0.36 10.50 -3.02
CA LEU A 68 -0.16 9.06 -2.87
C LEU A 68 -1.02 8.23 -3.84
N LEU A 69 -2.17 8.75 -4.29
CA LEU A 69 -3.10 7.99 -5.14
C LEU A 69 -2.49 7.59 -6.49
N PRO A 70 -1.77 8.46 -7.23
CA PRO A 70 -1.02 8.03 -8.41
C PRO A 70 -0.02 6.93 -8.11
N VAL A 71 0.69 7.01 -6.98
CA VAL A 71 1.66 5.97 -6.57
C VAL A 71 0.95 4.64 -6.36
N ILE A 72 -0.19 4.63 -5.67
CA ILE A 72 -1.00 3.42 -5.47
C ILE A 72 -1.49 2.87 -6.82
N ARG A 73 -2.04 3.73 -7.69
CA ARG A 73 -2.59 3.33 -8.99
C ARG A 73 -1.54 2.72 -9.91
N TYR A 74 -0.39 3.38 -10.01
CA TYR A 74 0.70 2.96 -10.89
C TYR A 74 1.68 2.00 -10.21
N SER A 75 1.52 1.70 -8.92
CA SER A 75 2.32 0.68 -8.22
C SER A 75 2.29 -0.66 -8.96
N VAL A 76 1.16 -0.98 -9.59
CA VAL A 76 0.94 -2.17 -10.42
C VAL A 76 1.88 -2.24 -11.62
N VAL A 77 2.18 -1.09 -12.22
CA VAL A 77 3.00 -0.96 -13.44
C VAL A 77 4.46 -0.77 -13.07
N TRP A 78 4.74 0.04 -12.05
CA TRP A 78 6.10 0.37 -11.62
C TRP A 78 6.78 -0.78 -10.88
N TRP A 79 6.02 -1.63 -10.16
CA TRP A 79 6.53 -2.82 -9.49
C TRP A 79 5.83 -4.07 -10.04
N GLN A 80 6.38 -4.60 -11.15
CA GLN A 80 5.96 -5.88 -11.72
C GLN A 80 6.48 -7.05 -10.87
N THR A 81 5.77 -7.35 -9.78
CA THR A 81 5.96 -8.58 -8.99
C THR A 81 5.15 -9.74 -9.57
N LEU A 82 5.19 -10.92 -8.94
CA LEU A 82 4.62 -12.21 -9.44
C LEU A 82 3.10 -12.16 -9.75
N HIS A 83 2.41 -11.07 -9.40
CA HIS A 83 0.97 -10.93 -9.60
C HIS A 83 0.61 -10.54 -11.04
N GLN A 84 -0.46 -11.16 -11.53
CA GLN A 84 -1.00 -10.90 -12.85
C GLN A 84 -1.26 -9.39 -13.08
N GLY A 85 -1.05 -8.98 -14.34
CA GLY A 85 -1.28 -7.62 -14.80
C GLY A 85 -2.75 -7.22 -14.85
N GLN A 86 -3.02 -6.00 -15.30
CA GLN A 86 -4.38 -5.46 -15.39
C GLN A 86 -5.20 -6.26 -16.43
N SER A 87 -6.32 -6.87 -16.04
CA SER A 87 -7.12 -7.76 -16.91
C SER A 87 -8.22 -7.04 -17.73
N ILE A 88 -8.52 -5.78 -17.39
CA ILE A 88 -9.47 -4.92 -18.12
C ILE A 88 -8.78 -3.59 -18.43
N THR A 89 -8.68 -3.23 -19.70
CA THR A 89 -8.31 -1.89 -20.17
C THR A 89 -9.53 -1.20 -20.79
N LEU A 90 -9.40 0.07 -21.19
CA LEU A 90 -10.54 0.82 -21.76
C LEU A 90 -11.12 0.17 -23.04
N THR A 91 -10.32 -0.60 -23.77
CA THR A 91 -10.66 -1.13 -25.09
C THR A 91 -10.59 -2.66 -25.18
N GLN A 92 -9.95 -3.34 -24.23
CA GLN A 92 -9.79 -4.79 -24.27
C GLN A 92 -10.01 -5.40 -22.87
N SER A 93 -10.59 -6.60 -22.85
CA SER A 93 -10.75 -7.43 -21.64
C SER A 93 -10.18 -8.81 -21.92
N SER A 94 -9.33 -9.29 -21.01
CA SER A 94 -8.89 -10.69 -21.01
C SER A 94 -9.70 -11.55 -20.02
N ILE A 95 -10.74 -10.97 -19.40
CA ILE A 95 -11.61 -11.66 -18.44
C ILE A 95 -12.69 -12.46 -19.17
N HIS A 96 -12.95 -13.68 -18.69
CA HIS A 96 -14.01 -14.56 -19.18
C HIS A 96 -15.41 -13.96 -18.95
N ASP A 97 -16.30 -14.06 -19.93
CA ASP A 97 -17.60 -13.36 -19.93
C ASP A 97 -18.48 -13.67 -18.71
N SER A 98 -18.38 -14.88 -18.16
CA SER A 98 -19.12 -15.28 -16.95
C SER A 98 -18.75 -14.46 -15.71
N MET A 99 -17.59 -13.81 -15.70
CA MET A 99 -17.11 -12.96 -14.60
C MET A 99 -17.41 -11.48 -14.80
N LEU A 100 -17.93 -11.07 -15.96
CA LEU A 100 -18.28 -9.67 -16.23
C LEU A 100 -19.53 -9.25 -15.46
N TRP A 101 -20.57 -10.09 -15.43
CA TRP A 101 -21.83 -9.71 -14.79
C TRP A 101 -21.73 -9.53 -13.25
N PRO A 102 -21.00 -10.37 -12.47
CA PRO A 102 -20.81 -10.14 -11.05
C PRO A 102 -19.95 -8.89 -10.81
N LEU A 103 -18.95 -8.63 -11.66
CA LEU A 103 -18.12 -7.44 -11.60
C LEU A 103 -18.98 -6.18 -11.78
N LEU A 104 -19.84 -6.14 -12.81
CA LEU A 104 -20.73 -5.00 -13.05
C LEU A 104 -21.71 -4.81 -11.89
N LEU A 105 -22.30 -5.88 -11.37
CA LEU A 105 -23.26 -5.83 -10.28
C LEU A 105 -22.61 -5.33 -8.98
N THR A 106 -21.45 -5.86 -8.62
CA THR A 106 -20.71 -5.45 -7.41
C THR A 106 -20.15 -4.04 -7.53
N SER A 107 -19.60 -3.66 -8.70
CA SER A 107 -19.09 -2.29 -8.95
C SER A 107 -20.22 -1.25 -8.90
N SER A 108 -21.38 -1.58 -9.48
CA SER A 108 -22.57 -0.71 -9.45
C SER A 108 -23.12 -0.59 -8.02
N GLY A 109 -23.22 -1.71 -7.31
CA GLY A 109 -23.65 -1.73 -5.91
C GLY A 109 -22.75 -0.88 -5.01
N PHE A 110 -21.42 -1.01 -5.16
CA PHE A 110 -20.46 -0.20 -4.40
C PHE A 110 -20.60 1.30 -4.70
N SER A 111 -20.76 1.67 -5.97
CA SER A 111 -20.94 3.05 -6.40
C SER A 111 -22.22 3.69 -5.84
N LEU A 112 -23.31 2.92 -5.77
CA LEU A 112 -24.59 3.36 -5.21
C LEU A 112 -24.56 3.51 -3.68
N ILE A 113 -23.78 2.67 -2.98
CA ILE A 113 -23.58 2.80 -1.54
C ILE A 113 -22.74 4.05 -1.23
N GLY A 114 -21.67 4.29 -2.01
CA GLY A 114 -20.80 5.46 -1.85
C GLY A 114 -21.56 6.78 -2.07
N SER A 115 -22.34 6.88 -3.15
CA SER A 115 -23.10 8.09 -3.46
C SER A 115 -24.15 8.43 -2.39
N ARG A 116 -24.71 7.43 -1.71
CA ARG A 116 -25.62 7.66 -0.57
C ARG A 116 -24.91 8.18 0.68
N GLN A 117 -23.66 7.79 0.92
CA GLN A 117 -22.87 8.27 2.07
C GLN A 117 -22.45 9.73 1.89
N ASP A 118 -22.06 10.13 0.67
CA ASP A 118 -21.74 11.52 0.37
C ASP A 118 -22.97 12.42 0.53
N CYS A 119 -24.12 12.06 -0.02
CA CYS A 119 -25.34 12.86 0.14
C CYS A 119 -25.81 13.00 1.60
N GLY A 120 -25.47 12.04 2.48
CA GLY A 120 -25.79 12.10 3.91
C GLY A 120 -24.82 12.95 4.74
N GLY A 121 -23.54 12.98 4.36
CA GLY A 121 -22.47 13.68 5.09
C GLY A 121 -22.23 15.14 4.68
N TRP A 122 -22.62 15.52 3.45
CA TRP A 122 -22.48 16.89 2.93
C TRP A 122 -23.59 17.85 3.41
N ARG A 123 -24.41 17.48 4.39
CA ARG A 123 -25.10 18.47 5.23
C ARG A 123 -24.09 19.13 6.16
N HIS A 124 -23.19 19.91 5.58
CA HIS A 124 -22.59 21.02 6.28
C HIS A 124 -23.75 21.92 6.72
N GLU A 125 -24.04 21.96 8.02
CA GLU A 125 -24.58 23.19 8.58
C GLU A 125 -23.67 24.30 8.04
N PRO A 126 -24.19 25.28 7.28
CA PRO A 126 -23.39 26.42 6.89
C PRO A 126 -22.87 27.00 8.20
N LEU A 127 -21.55 27.05 8.33
CA LEU A 127 -20.87 27.73 9.42
C LEU A 127 -21.49 29.12 9.52
N ALA A 128 -22.45 29.27 10.43
CA ALA A 128 -22.96 30.55 10.83
C ALA A 128 -21.77 31.24 11.49
N PHE A 129 -21.04 31.98 10.69
CA PHE A 129 -20.02 32.91 11.11
C PHE A 129 -20.72 33.90 12.03
N HIS A 130 -20.78 33.59 13.32
CA HIS A 130 -21.34 34.46 14.33
C HIS A 130 -20.21 35.41 14.71
N PRO A 131 -20.24 36.68 14.29
CA PRO A 131 -19.23 37.65 14.69
C PRO A 131 -19.44 37.96 16.18
N ARG A 132 -18.86 37.14 17.06
CA ARG A 132 -18.66 37.53 18.46
C ARG A 132 -17.47 38.48 18.50
N GLY A 133 -17.77 39.76 18.33
CA GLY A 133 -16.72 40.77 18.27
C GLY A 133 -17.21 42.21 18.25
N LEU A 134 -18.24 42.55 19.02
CA LEU A 134 -18.48 43.94 19.44
C LEU A 134 -18.94 43.93 20.90
N CYS A 135 -17.94 43.83 21.79
CA CYS A 135 -18.08 44.34 23.14
C CYS A 135 -18.32 45.85 23.03
N ARG A 136 -19.56 46.28 23.27
CA ARG A 136 -19.86 47.66 23.62
C ARG A 136 -20.58 47.66 24.95
N GLY A 137 -20.12 48.54 25.81
CA GLY A 137 -20.27 48.48 27.25
C GLY A 137 -21.69 48.63 27.78
N ASP A 138 -21.71 48.46 29.10
CA ASP A 138 -22.63 49.06 30.06
C ASP A 138 -23.80 48.18 30.53
N HIS A 139 -23.58 47.50 31.65
CA HIS A 139 -24.58 47.52 32.73
C HIS A 139 -23.87 47.52 34.08
N ARG A 140 -23.54 48.73 34.52
CA ARG A 140 -23.41 49.05 35.94
C ARG A 140 -24.74 48.77 36.66
N ARG A 141 -24.60 48.22 37.88
CA ARG A 141 -25.55 48.25 39.01
C ARG A 141 -26.77 47.32 38.95
N ARG A 142 -26.70 46.25 39.75
CA ARG A 142 -27.52 46.00 40.96
C ARG A 142 -27.70 44.50 41.14
N ARG A 143 -26.90 43.90 42.02
CA ARG A 143 -27.33 42.91 43.02
C ARG A 143 -26.17 42.71 43.97
N ALA A 144 -26.17 43.58 44.96
CA ALA A 144 -25.41 43.40 46.17
C ALA A 144 -26.14 42.35 47.03
N VAL A 145 -25.33 41.55 47.74
CA VAL A 145 -25.65 40.85 48.99
C VAL A 145 -26.71 39.74 48.91
N ALA A 146 -26.26 38.51 48.65
CA ALA A 146 -26.67 37.28 49.34
C ALA A 146 -26.09 36.07 48.57
N GLY A 147 -25.01 35.47 49.08
CA GLY A 147 -24.46 34.23 48.50
C GLY A 147 -22.93 34.09 48.56
N GLU A 148 -22.22 34.99 49.22
CA GLU A 148 -20.84 34.72 49.65
C GLU A 148 -20.88 33.82 50.87
N LEU A 149 -20.63 32.52 50.68
CA LEU A 149 -20.03 31.55 51.62
C LEU A 149 -20.18 30.08 51.15
N ALA A 150 -21.00 29.79 50.13
CA ALA A 150 -21.15 28.42 49.59
C ALA A 150 -20.28 28.11 48.35
N GLY A 151 -19.57 29.10 47.79
CA GLY A 151 -18.80 28.94 46.54
C GLY A 151 -17.35 28.47 46.70
N ASP A 152 -16.78 28.56 47.91
CA ASP A 152 -15.33 28.40 48.11
C ASP A 152 -14.86 26.96 48.32
N ALA A 153 -15.76 26.03 48.66
CA ALA A 153 -15.42 24.61 48.76
C ALA A 153 -15.37 23.94 47.37
N GLN A 154 -16.28 24.31 46.46
CA GLN A 154 -16.34 23.75 45.10
C GLN A 154 -15.14 24.18 44.24
N ARG A 155 -14.58 25.38 44.49
CA ARG A 155 -13.43 25.91 43.73
C ARG A 155 -12.09 25.26 44.07
N ARG A 156 -11.96 24.57 45.21
CA ARG A 156 -10.71 23.90 45.60
C ARG A 156 -10.64 22.42 45.19
N ALA A 157 -11.76 21.80 44.81
CA ALA A 157 -11.81 20.36 44.49
C ALA A 157 -11.58 20.05 42.99
N CYS A 158 -11.70 21.02 42.09
CA CYS A 158 -11.55 20.82 40.64
C CYS A 158 -10.23 21.42 40.10
N GLY A 159 -9.12 21.13 40.77
CA GLY A 159 -7.82 21.74 40.49
C GLY A 159 -6.68 20.75 40.60
N ARG A 160 -6.70 19.70 39.77
CA ARG A 160 -5.52 18.89 39.43
C ARG A 160 -5.85 17.99 38.23
N SER A 161 -6.22 18.60 37.11
CA SER A 161 -6.07 17.92 35.82
C SER A 161 -4.57 17.88 35.51
N ALA A 162 -4.03 16.66 35.42
CA ALA A 162 -2.65 16.40 35.08
C ALA A 162 -2.24 17.20 33.84
N GLU A 163 -1.36 18.17 34.03
CA GLU A 163 -0.82 19.00 32.96
C GLU A 163 0.20 18.15 32.19
N GLY A 164 -0.25 17.50 31.11
CA GLY A 164 0.65 16.92 30.13
C GLY A 164 1.56 17.99 29.52
N PRO A 165 2.73 17.64 28.95
CA PRO A 165 3.72 18.61 28.51
C PRO A 165 3.14 19.66 27.54
N GLN A 166 3.02 20.91 27.99
CA GLN A 166 2.54 22.06 27.21
C GLN A 166 3.59 22.49 26.19
N VAL A 167 3.45 22.02 24.94
CA VAL A 167 4.30 22.50 23.83
C VAL A 167 3.84 23.90 23.41
N LYS A 168 4.71 24.91 23.56
CA LYS A 168 4.42 26.30 23.18
C LYS A 168 3.86 26.40 21.74
N ARG A 169 2.74 27.13 21.57
CA ARG A 169 1.97 27.29 20.29
C ARG A 169 2.81 27.50 19.02
N LYS A 170 3.96 28.19 19.08
CA LYS A 170 4.84 28.38 17.89
C LYS A 170 5.64 27.12 17.52
N HIS A 171 6.13 26.38 18.51
CA HIS A 171 6.92 25.17 18.31
C HIS A 171 6.01 23.99 17.92
N GLN A 172 4.71 24.09 18.21
CA GLN A 172 3.73 23.06 17.92
C GLN A 172 3.25 23.05 16.46
N ARG A 173 3.10 24.23 15.82
CA ARG A 173 2.86 24.31 14.36
C ARG A 173 4.05 23.78 13.58
N LEU A 174 5.26 24.10 14.06
CA LEU A 174 6.51 23.53 13.54
C LEU A 174 6.53 22.01 13.77
N ALA A 175 6.13 21.51 14.94
CA ALA A 175 6.06 20.08 15.23
C ALA A 175 5.06 19.34 14.34
N LEU A 176 3.91 19.94 14.03
CA LEU A 176 2.93 19.36 13.11
C LEU A 176 3.39 19.37 11.66
N GLY A 177 4.00 20.48 11.21
CA GLY A 177 4.64 20.55 9.90
C GLY A 177 5.79 19.56 9.76
N LEU A 178 6.64 19.41 10.79
CA LEU A 178 7.71 18.43 10.85
C LEU A 178 7.18 17.00 10.89
N ALA A 179 6.08 16.74 11.60
CA ALA A 179 5.43 15.42 11.60
C ALA A 179 4.86 15.08 10.22
N ALA A 180 4.27 16.05 9.50
CA ALA A 180 3.83 15.86 8.12
C ALA A 180 5.00 15.62 7.16
N PHE A 181 6.08 16.39 7.28
CA PHE A 181 7.30 16.19 6.49
C PHE A 181 8.00 14.86 6.81
N ALA A 182 8.00 14.45 8.08
CA ALA A 182 8.52 13.15 8.50
C ALA A 182 7.63 12.00 8.02
N ALA A 183 6.31 12.18 7.97
CA ALA A 183 5.41 11.21 7.38
C ALA A 183 5.63 11.07 5.87
N ILE A 184 5.79 12.18 5.14
CA ILE A 184 6.10 12.19 3.71
C ILE A 184 7.50 11.62 3.45
N GLY A 185 8.51 12.05 4.21
CA GLY A 185 9.87 11.55 4.10
C GLY A 185 9.98 10.07 4.47
N GLY A 186 9.25 9.62 5.50
CA GLY A 186 9.13 8.22 5.88
C GLY A 186 8.42 7.38 4.82
N ALA A 187 7.35 7.92 4.23
CA ALA A 187 6.65 7.35 3.08
C ALA A 187 7.56 7.19 1.85
N SER A 188 8.28 8.25 1.49
CA SER A 188 9.25 8.24 0.38
C SER A 188 10.43 7.31 0.68
N GLY A 189 10.93 7.30 1.92
CA GLY A 189 12.01 6.40 2.35
C GLY A 189 11.61 4.93 2.33
N LEU A 190 10.39 4.60 2.79
CA LEU A 190 9.82 3.27 2.68
C LEU A 190 9.61 2.86 1.22
N ALA A 191 9.11 3.75 0.37
CA ALA A 191 8.95 3.49 -1.07
C ALA A 191 10.30 3.22 -1.75
N LEU A 192 11.32 4.03 -1.46
CA LEU A 192 12.68 3.84 -1.98
C LEU A 192 13.37 2.60 -1.41
N SER A 193 13.06 2.21 -0.16
CA SER A 193 13.56 0.98 0.44
C SER A 193 12.92 -0.25 -0.19
N ALA A 194 11.62 -0.21 -0.50
CA ALA A 194 10.92 -1.28 -1.22
C ALA A 194 11.43 -1.46 -2.66
N LEU A 195 11.94 -0.39 -3.28
CA LEU A 195 12.60 -0.41 -4.60
C LEU A 195 13.92 -1.18 -4.63
N LYS A 196 14.63 -1.31 -3.50
CA LYS A 196 16.00 -1.84 -3.52
C LYS A 196 16.11 -3.34 -3.75
N ASP A 197 15.11 -4.14 -3.35
CA ASP A 197 15.28 -5.61 -3.27
C ASP A 197 14.17 -6.48 -3.92
N GLN A 198 13.19 -5.91 -4.63
CA GLN A 198 12.01 -6.68 -5.08
C GLN A 198 11.85 -6.84 -6.60
N ALA A 199 12.75 -6.28 -7.41
CA ALA A 199 12.70 -6.47 -8.86
C ALA A 199 13.32 -7.82 -9.26
N ALA A 200 12.56 -8.91 -9.17
CA ALA A 200 12.88 -10.14 -9.89
C ALA A 200 12.63 -9.89 -11.39
N PHE A 201 13.63 -9.33 -12.07
CA PHE A 201 13.56 -9.01 -13.49
C PHE A 201 13.22 -10.26 -14.31
N PHE A 202 12.22 -10.14 -15.16
CA PHE A 202 11.82 -11.18 -16.09
C PHE A 202 12.69 -11.09 -17.35
N TYR A 203 13.31 -12.20 -17.73
CA TYR A 203 14.15 -12.31 -18.92
C TYR A 203 13.67 -13.49 -19.77
N THR A 204 13.63 -13.30 -21.09
CA THR A 204 13.57 -14.40 -22.06
C THR A 204 14.99 -14.89 -22.40
N PRO A 205 15.16 -16.11 -22.93
CA PRO A 205 16.45 -16.59 -23.43
C PRO A 205 17.18 -15.59 -24.33
N SER A 206 16.46 -14.88 -25.22
CA SER A 206 17.07 -13.88 -26.12
C SER A 206 17.44 -12.58 -25.39
N ASP A 207 16.67 -12.19 -24.38
CA ASP A 207 17.03 -11.07 -23.51
C ASP A 207 18.31 -11.38 -22.72
N VAL A 208 18.52 -12.62 -22.29
CA VAL A 208 19.73 -13.03 -21.56
C VAL A 208 20.98 -12.86 -22.44
N ALA A 209 20.88 -13.18 -23.73
CA ALA A 209 21.98 -13.06 -24.68
C ALA A 209 22.36 -11.61 -24.99
N THR A 210 21.41 -10.68 -24.93
CA THR A 210 21.59 -9.28 -25.36
C THR A 210 21.78 -8.31 -24.20
N LYS A 211 21.00 -8.45 -23.12
CA LYS A 211 20.95 -7.51 -21.99
C LYS A 211 21.93 -7.81 -20.87
N ASN A 212 22.64 -8.94 -20.93
CA ASN A 212 23.65 -9.37 -19.96
C ASN A 212 23.15 -9.25 -18.50
N PRO A 213 22.19 -10.10 -18.07
CA PRO A 213 21.56 -10.02 -16.76
C PRO A 213 22.58 -10.13 -15.60
N PRO A 214 22.31 -9.46 -14.47
CA PRO A 214 23.22 -9.47 -13.33
C PRO A 214 23.40 -10.88 -12.75
N VAL A 215 24.65 -11.30 -12.66
CA VAL A 215 25.06 -12.56 -12.01
C VAL A 215 24.76 -12.50 -10.51
N ASP A 216 24.34 -13.63 -9.92
CA ASP A 216 24.03 -13.79 -8.49
C ASP A 216 22.84 -12.96 -7.94
N LYS A 217 22.07 -12.27 -8.79
CA LYS A 217 20.77 -11.68 -8.44
C LYS A 217 19.61 -12.62 -8.75
N ALA A 218 18.54 -12.52 -7.96
CA ALA A 218 17.30 -13.25 -8.21
C ALA A 218 16.62 -12.70 -9.48
N VAL A 219 16.38 -13.58 -10.45
CA VAL A 219 15.75 -13.24 -11.73
C VAL A 219 14.77 -14.35 -12.14
N ARG A 220 13.84 -14.01 -13.01
CA ARG A 220 12.86 -14.95 -13.57
C ARG A 220 13.19 -15.18 -15.03
N LEU A 221 13.46 -16.43 -15.40
CA LEU A 221 13.69 -16.84 -16.77
C LEU A 221 12.42 -17.50 -17.31
N GLY A 222 11.79 -16.89 -18.31
CA GLY A 222 10.59 -17.42 -18.96
C GLY A 222 10.85 -17.90 -20.38
N GLY A 223 10.32 -19.06 -20.75
CA GLY A 223 10.40 -19.59 -22.11
C GLY A 223 9.78 -20.97 -22.23
N MET A 224 10.09 -21.69 -23.29
CA MET A 224 9.62 -23.05 -23.55
C MET A 224 10.69 -24.06 -23.15
N VAL A 225 10.30 -25.19 -22.57
CA VAL A 225 11.20 -26.32 -22.36
C VAL A 225 11.49 -26.98 -23.72
N GLU A 226 12.76 -27.06 -24.10
CA GLU A 226 13.17 -27.71 -25.35
C GLU A 226 12.90 -29.23 -25.28
N THR A 227 12.36 -29.78 -26.37
CA THR A 227 12.07 -31.21 -26.51
C THR A 227 13.37 -32.04 -26.51
N GLY A 228 13.39 -33.14 -25.76
CA GLY A 228 14.57 -33.97 -25.50
C GLY A 228 15.62 -33.35 -24.56
N SER A 229 15.35 -32.19 -23.96
CA SER A 229 16.34 -31.49 -23.12
C SER A 229 16.31 -31.91 -21.65
N ILE A 230 15.22 -32.52 -21.18
CA ILE A 230 15.05 -32.89 -19.77
C ILE A 230 15.96 -34.07 -19.43
N ARG A 231 16.88 -33.86 -18.48
CA ARG A 231 17.80 -34.89 -17.97
C ARG A 231 17.83 -34.85 -16.46
N HIS A 232 17.59 -35.99 -15.83
CA HIS A 232 17.77 -36.18 -14.40
C HIS A 232 19.25 -36.42 -14.10
N LEU A 233 19.78 -35.75 -13.08
CA LEU A 233 21.14 -35.99 -12.62
C LEU A 233 21.21 -37.23 -11.72
N PRO A 234 22.40 -37.81 -11.53
CA PRO A 234 22.59 -39.01 -10.70
C PRO A 234 22.25 -38.82 -9.22
N ASP A 235 22.08 -37.57 -8.77
CA ASP A 235 21.70 -37.23 -7.41
C ASP A 235 20.21 -37.48 -7.11
N GLY A 236 19.41 -37.84 -8.12
CA GLY A 236 18.00 -38.22 -7.97
C GLY A 236 17.03 -37.08 -7.67
N VAL A 237 17.54 -35.85 -7.46
CA VAL A 237 16.73 -34.69 -7.06
C VAL A 237 16.96 -33.48 -7.97
N THR A 238 18.04 -33.46 -8.77
CA THR A 238 18.32 -32.36 -9.69
C THR A 238 17.95 -32.73 -11.12
N ILE A 239 17.23 -31.82 -11.78
CA ILE A 239 16.86 -31.91 -13.20
C ILE A 239 17.59 -30.79 -13.94
N SER A 240 18.19 -31.14 -15.07
CA SER A 240 18.71 -30.18 -16.04
C SER A 240 17.86 -30.17 -17.29
N PHE A 241 17.53 -28.99 -17.80
CA PHE A 241 16.74 -28.81 -19.02
C PHE A 241 17.14 -27.50 -19.70
N VAL A 242 16.72 -27.31 -20.95
CA VAL A 242 17.00 -26.10 -21.71
C VAL A 242 15.71 -25.31 -21.90
N VAL A 243 15.78 -24.01 -21.64
CA VAL A 243 14.68 -23.07 -21.88
C VAL A 243 15.00 -22.25 -23.13
N THR A 244 14.04 -22.17 -24.06
CA THR A 244 14.18 -21.50 -25.36
C THR A 244 12.96 -20.67 -25.71
N ASP A 245 13.15 -19.60 -26.48
CA ASP A 245 12.10 -18.78 -27.10
C ASP A 245 12.11 -18.91 -28.64
N LYS A 246 12.74 -19.96 -29.16
CA LYS A 246 13.05 -20.25 -30.58
C LYS A 246 14.24 -19.48 -31.16
N GLU A 247 14.66 -18.39 -30.53
CA GLU A 247 15.81 -17.59 -30.99
C GLU A 247 17.07 -17.92 -30.19
N ALA A 248 16.96 -18.05 -28.87
CA ALA A 248 18.07 -18.38 -27.99
C ALA A 248 17.75 -19.57 -27.07
N LYS A 249 18.81 -20.11 -26.44
CA LYS A 249 18.74 -21.28 -25.55
C LYS A 249 19.53 -21.00 -24.28
N VAL A 250 18.91 -21.21 -23.12
CA VAL A 250 19.54 -21.03 -21.81
C VAL A 250 19.45 -22.34 -21.00
N PRO A 251 20.58 -22.91 -20.57
CA PRO A 251 20.58 -24.12 -19.75
C PRO A 251 20.16 -23.82 -18.31
N VAL A 252 19.18 -24.56 -17.81
CA VAL A 252 18.61 -24.45 -16.47
C VAL A 252 18.91 -25.71 -15.67
N ARG A 253 19.24 -25.55 -14.38
CA ARG A 253 19.27 -26.62 -13.39
C ARG A 253 18.31 -26.30 -12.26
N PHE A 254 17.43 -27.25 -11.97
CA PHE A 254 16.47 -27.19 -10.88
C PHE A 254 16.75 -28.32 -9.90
N THR A 255 16.75 -28.04 -8.60
CA THR A 255 16.84 -29.07 -7.56
C THR A 255 15.54 -29.05 -6.76
N GLY A 256 14.82 -30.17 -6.75
CA GLY A 256 13.54 -30.32 -6.05
C GLY A 256 12.55 -31.17 -6.82
N VAL A 257 11.31 -31.21 -6.34
CA VAL A 257 10.22 -31.93 -6.99
C VAL A 257 9.65 -31.06 -8.11
N ALA A 258 9.73 -31.53 -9.35
CA ALA A 258 9.10 -30.86 -10.49
C ALA A 258 7.57 -31.09 -10.45
N PRO A 259 6.73 -30.10 -10.76
CA PRO A 259 5.29 -30.29 -10.85
C PRO A 259 4.92 -31.25 -11.99
N ASP A 260 3.80 -31.97 -11.87
CA ASP A 260 3.36 -32.95 -12.89
C ASP A 260 3.07 -32.34 -14.28
N LEU A 261 2.80 -31.03 -14.31
CA LEU A 261 2.59 -30.26 -15.54
C LEU A 261 3.89 -29.90 -16.26
N PHE A 262 5.05 -30.06 -15.62
CA PHE A 262 6.36 -29.79 -16.22
C PHE A 262 6.69 -30.86 -17.26
N LYS A 263 6.61 -30.49 -18.54
CA LYS A 263 6.83 -31.40 -19.67
C LYS A 263 7.61 -30.72 -20.79
N GLU A 264 8.17 -31.52 -21.68
CA GLU A 264 8.80 -31.02 -22.89
C GLU A 264 7.79 -30.25 -23.77
N GLY A 265 8.24 -29.17 -24.39
CA GLY A 265 7.37 -28.31 -25.20
C GLY A 265 6.33 -27.50 -24.39
N SER A 266 6.42 -27.47 -23.06
CA SER A 266 5.57 -26.62 -22.21
C SER A 266 6.24 -25.28 -21.91
N GLY A 267 5.42 -24.24 -21.72
CA GLY A 267 5.87 -22.94 -21.24
C GLY A 267 6.25 -23.02 -19.75
N VAL A 268 7.40 -22.47 -19.39
CA VAL A 268 7.96 -22.51 -18.05
C VAL A 268 8.48 -21.14 -17.63
N VAL A 269 8.21 -20.78 -16.37
CA VAL A 269 8.92 -19.70 -15.66
C VAL A 269 9.75 -20.33 -14.55
N ALA A 270 11.07 -20.17 -14.66
CA ALA A 270 12.02 -20.62 -13.66
C ALA A 270 12.55 -19.41 -12.87
N GLU A 271 12.41 -19.44 -11.54
CA GLU A 271 12.93 -18.39 -10.65
C GLU A 271 14.24 -18.86 -9.99
N GLY A 272 15.28 -18.03 -10.07
CA GLY A 272 16.65 -18.46 -9.79
C GLY A 272 17.70 -17.38 -9.96
N ARG A 273 18.97 -17.80 -10.09
CA ARG A 273 20.11 -16.90 -10.28
C ARG A 273 21.02 -17.38 -11.41
N PHE A 274 21.59 -16.43 -12.16
CA PHE A 274 22.67 -16.73 -13.10
C PHE A 274 23.97 -16.94 -12.34
N HIS A 275 24.71 -18.00 -12.69
CA HIS A 275 26.06 -18.25 -12.20
C HIS A 275 27.11 -17.83 -13.24
N ARG A 276 28.36 -17.66 -12.82
CA ARG A 276 29.53 -17.24 -13.65
C ARG A 276 29.75 -18.00 -14.98
N ARG A 277 29.07 -19.14 -15.20
CA ARG A 277 29.10 -19.92 -16.45
C ARG A 277 27.81 -19.84 -17.27
N TRP A 278 26.98 -18.80 -17.08
CA TRP A 278 25.69 -18.63 -17.78
C TRP A 278 24.71 -19.80 -17.58
N ARG A 279 24.88 -20.54 -16.49
CA ARG A 279 23.95 -21.59 -16.06
C ARG A 279 23.00 -20.99 -15.06
N PHE A 280 21.71 -21.13 -15.31
CA PHE A 280 20.66 -20.67 -14.42
C PHE A 280 20.33 -21.76 -13.40
N ARG A 281 20.41 -21.44 -12.11
CA ARG A 281 19.99 -22.35 -11.04
C ARG A 281 18.66 -21.86 -10.48
N SER A 282 17.60 -22.63 -10.66
CA SER A 282 16.30 -22.30 -10.08
C SER A 282 16.19 -22.76 -8.62
N GLY A 283 15.69 -21.87 -7.78
CA GLY A 283 15.43 -22.12 -6.35
C GLY A 283 13.97 -22.49 -6.05
N GLN A 284 13.09 -22.35 -7.04
CA GLN A 284 11.67 -22.71 -6.94
C GLN A 284 11.27 -23.63 -8.11
N PRO A 285 10.24 -24.49 -7.92
CA PRO A 285 9.73 -25.35 -8.98
C PRO A 285 9.29 -24.49 -10.17
N ALA A 286 9.71 -24.92 -11.35
CA ALA A 286 9.24 -24.43 -12.63
C ALA A 286 7.71 -24.37 -12.64
N ARG A 287 7.12 -23.18 -12.72
CA ARG A 287 5.66 -23.01 -12.85
C ARG A 287 5.29 -22.85 -14.31
N GLN A 288 4.15 -23.39 -14.71
CA GLN A 288 3.62 -23.22 -16.05
C GLN A 288 3.20 -21.75 -16.23
N ALA A 289 3.62 -21.14 -17.34
CA ALA A 289 3.21 -19.79 -17.74
C ALA A 289 1.80 -19.79 -18.32
#